data_AF-A0A7V8ZGX3-F1
#
_entry.id   AF-A0A7V8ZGX3-F1
#
_cell.length_a   1.000
_cell.length_b   1.000
_cell.length_c   1.000
_cell.angle_alpha   90.00
_cell.angle_beta   90.00
_cell.angle_gamma   90.00
#
_symmetry.space_group_name_H-M   'P 1'
#
loop_
_entity.id
_entity.type
_entity.pdbx_description
1 polymer ?
#
loop_
_entity_poly.entity_id
_entity_poly.type
_entity_poly.pdbx_seq_one_letter_code
_entity_poly.pdbx_strand_id
1 'polypeptide(L)'
;PEIEATRERIILIGDVPSPINPPSGCHFHTRCPFAIDDCKRIVPALAEIKPQHFAACIRINPEHPHIEHNAGKGPIGAGEKIPGVT
;
A
#
# COMPACT_ATOMS: atom_id res chain seq x y z
N PRO A 1 18.35 21.22 -10.94
CA PRO A 1 17.69 20.00 -10.47
C PRO A 1 17.62 18.95 -11.59
N GLU A 2 18.66 18.14 -11.74
CA GLU A 2 18.73 17.08 -12.77
C GLU A 2 18.01 15.80 -12.33
N ILE A 3 18.02 15.48 -11.03
CA ILE A 3 17.44 14.26 -10.46
C ILE A 3 15.91 14.21 -10.65
N GLU A 4 15.21 15.33 -10.49
CA GLU A 4 13.76 15.39 -10.70
C GLU A 4 13.37 15.24 -12.18
N ALA A 5 14.25 15.60 -13.12
CA ALA A 5 13.97 15.54 -14.55
C ALA A 5 14.05 14.11 -15.12
N THR A 6 14.80 13.23 -14.47
CA THR A 6 14.96 11.82 -14.90
C THR A 6 13.96 10.87 -14.24
N ARG A 7 13.13 11.36 -13.30
CA ARG A 7 12.14 10.54 -12.61
C ARG A 7 10.98 10.17 -13.55
N GLU A 8 10.74 8.87 -13.69
CA GLU A 8 9.56 8.37 -14.40
C GLU A 8 8.28 8.76 -13.62
N ARG A 9 7.38 9.49 -14.29
CA ARG A 9 6.10 9.89 -13.71
C ARG A 9 5.08 8.78 -13.87
N ILE A 10 4.66 8.21 -12.75
CA ILE A 10 3.51 7.31 -12.71
C ILE A 10 2.23 8.17 -12.68
N ILE A 11 1.40 8.07 -13.72
CA ILE A 11 0.07 8.68 -13.72
C ILE A 11 -0.87 7.75 -12.95
N LEU A 12 -1.31 8.17 -11.76
CA LEU A 12 -2.33 7.44 -11.00
C LEU A 12 -3.68 7.59 -11.69
N ILE A 13 -4.19 6.51 -12.26
CA ILE A 13 -5.51 6.44 -12.87
C ILE A 13 -6.62 6.40 -11.80
N GLY A 14 -7.83 6.84 -12.17
CA GLY A 14 -9.01 6.87 -11.30
C GLY A 14 -9.25 8.20 -10.56
N ASP A 15 -10.48 8.39 -10.08
CA ASP A 15 -10.91 9.58 -9.35
C ASP A 15 -10.66 9.48 -7.83
N VAL A 16 -10.54 10.62 -7.16
CA VAL A 16 -10.54 10.67 -5.69
C VAL A 16 -11.91 10.21 -5.19
N PRO A 17 -12.00 9.13 -4.39
CA PRO A 17 -13.29 8.65 -3.91
C PRO A 17 -13.96 9.70 -3.00
N SER A 18 -15.29 9.76 -3.05
CA SER A 18 -16.06 10.67 -2.20
C SER A 18 -15.81 10.36 -0.71
N PRO A 19 -15.53 11.37 0.14
CA PRO A 19 -15.36 11.16 1.58
C PRO A 19 -16.61 10.63 2.28
N ILE A 20 -17.79 10.81 1.66
CA ILE A 20 -19.08 10.38 2.22
C ILE A 20 -19.22 8.84 2.14
N ASN A 21 -18.67 8.22 1.10
CA ASN A 21 -18.76 6.78 0.85
C ASN A 21 -17.37 6.23 0.53
N PRO A 22 -16.50 6.09 1.55
CA PRO A 22 -15.16 5.57 1.33
C PRO A 22 -15.19 4.10 0.89
N PRO A 23 -14.23 3.66 0.05
CA PRO A 23 -14.09 2.24 -0.30
C PRO A 23 -13.78 1.40 0.94
N SER A 24 -14.30 0.17 0.98
CA SER A 24 -13.99 -0.79 2.05
C SER A 24 -12.52 -1.20 2.05
N GLY A 25 -11.99 -1.59 3.21
CA GLY A 25 -10.57 -1.93 3.34
C GLY A 25 -9.66 -0.71 3.13
N CYS A 26 -8.53 -0.92 2.46
CA CYS A 26 -7.55 0.13 2.16
C CYS A 26 -8.13 1.14 1.17
N HIS A 27 -8.38 2.38 1.59
CA HIS A 27 -9.00 3.39 0.73
C HIS A 27 -8.23 3.71 -0.56
N PHE A 28 -6.94 3.40 -0.59
CA PHE A 28 -6.09 3.60 -1.76
C PHE A 28 -6.22 2.47 -2.80
N HIS A 29 -6.90 1.35 -2.49
CA HIS A 29 -6.95 0.17 -3.37
C HIS A 29 -7.55 0.47 -4.76
N THR A 30 -8.40 1.50 -4.89
CA THR A 30 -9.01 1.90 -6.16
C THR A 30 -8.05 2.60 -7.11
N ARG A 31 -6.91 3.09 -6.60
CA ARG A 31 -5.89 3.84 -7.36
C ARG A 31 -4.48 3.27 -7.23
N CYS A 32 -4.29 2.27 -6.36
CA CYS A 32 -2.99 1.66 -6.12
C CYS A 32 -2.63 0.71 -7.27
N PRO A 33 -1.47 0.91 -7.96
CA PRO A 33 -1.02 0.01 -9.02
C PRO A 33 -0.57 -1.37 -8.50
N PHE A 34 -0.40 -1.52 -7.18
CA PHE A 34 0.02 -2.75 -6.53
C PHE A 34 -1.10 -3.42 -5.72
N ALA A 35 -2.36 -3.02 -5.95
CA ALA A 35 -3.52 -3.55 -5.25
C ALA A 35 -3.67 -5.06 -5.46
N ILE A 36 -4.05 -5.76 -4.40
CA ILE A 36 -4.47 -7.17 -4.41
C ILE A 36 -5.90 -7.26 -3.85
N ASP A 37 -6.57 -8.40 -3.97
CA ASP A 37 -7.95 -8.53 -3.52
C ASP A 37 -8.14 -8.28 -2.02
N ASP A 38 -7.15 -8.63 -1.20
CA ASP A 38 -7.15 -8.34 0.24
C ASP A 38 -7.21 -6.83 0.54
N CYS A 39 -6.73 -5.97 -0.35
CA CYS A 39 -6.81 -4.53 -0.19
C CYS A 39 -8.25 -4.01 -0.13
N LYS A 40 -9.23 -4.72 -0.72
CA LYS A 40 -10.66 -4.35 -0.67
C LYS A 40 -11.32 -4.74 0.67
N ARG A 41 -10.67 -5.61 1.45
CA ARG A 41 -11.25 -6.28 2.61
C ARG A 41 -10.59 -5.87 3.93
N ILE A 42 -9.29 -5.61 3.89
CA ILE A 42 -8.47 -5.38 5.08
C ILE A 42 -8.04 -3.91 5.13
N VAL A 43 -8.23 -3.30 6.30
CA VAL A 43 -7.59 -2.05 6.68
C VAL A 43 -6.30 -2.40 7.41
N PRO A 44 -5.11 -2.23 6.81
CA PRO A 44 -3.85 -2.53 7.48
C PRO A 44 -3.63 -1.61 8.68
N ALA A 45 -3.01 -2.12 9.73
CA ALA A 45 -2.53 -1.30 10.84
C ALA A 45 -1.40 -0.37 10.39
N LEU A 46 -1.25 0.76 11.07
CA LEU A 46 -0.10 1.64 10.90
C LEU A 46 1.10 1.00 11.57
N ALA A 47 2.17 0.74 10.80
CA ALA A 47 3.41 0.20 11.34
C ALA A 47 4.61 1.05 10.94
N GLU A 48 5.65 1.01 11.77
CA GLU A 48 6.95 1.58 11.45
C GLU A 48 7.66 0.67 10.45
N ILE A 49 7.90 1.14 9.23
CA ILE A 49 8.54 0.38 8.15
C ILE A 49 10.05 0.63 8.12
N LYS A 50 10.46 1.85 8.45
CA LYS A 50 11.86 2.27 8.66
C LYS A 50 11.87 3.27 9.83
N PRO A 51 13.01 3.53 10.48
CA PRO A 51 13.08 4.49 11.58
C PRO A 51 12.39 5.81 11.24
N GLN A 52 11.38 6.19 12.04
CA GLN A 52 10.56 7.39 11.87
C GLN A 52 9.74 7.44 10.55
N HIS A 53 9.51 6.29 9.90
CA HIS A 53 8.74 6.18 8.66
C HIS A 53 7.65 5.14 8.81
N PHE A 54 6.39 5.60 8.86
CA PHE A 54 5.23 4.75 9.12
C PHE A 54 4.35 4.60 7.89
N ALA A 55 3.78 3.41 7.71
CA ALA A 55 2.81 3.15 6.65
C ALA A 55 1.78 2.10 7.07
N ALA A 56 0.55 2.26 6.57
CA ALA A 56 -0.52 1.28 6.70
C ALA A 56 -0.73 0.61 5.34
N CYS A 57 0.04 -0.45 5.06
CA CYS A 57 0.02 -1.12 3.76
C CYS A 57 0.16 -2.64 3.91
N ILE A 58 -0.73 -3.39 3.24
CA ILE A 58 -0.75 -4.86 3.27
C ILE A 58 0.47 -5.47 2.56
N ARG A 59 1.19 -4.68 1.75
CA ARG A 59 2.23 -5.14 0.82
C ARG A 59 3.66 -4.90 1.32
N ILE A 60 3.87 -4.31 2.49
CA ILE A 60 5.19 -3.99 3.04
C ILE A 60 5.23 -4.22 4.55
N ASN A 61 6.42 -4.46 5.08
CA ASN A 61 6.69 -4.58 6.52
C ASN A 61 8.16 -4.17 6.79
N PRO A 62 8.64 -4.20 8.05
CA PRO A 62 10.04 -3.84 8.36
C PRO A 62 11.09 -4.72 7.65
N GLU A 63 10.79 -6.01 7.42
CA GLU A 63 11.68 -6.97 6.75
C GLU A 63 11.65 -6.83 5.22
N HIS A 64 10.53 -6.37 4.68
CA HIS A 64 10.22 -6.21 3.26
C HIS A 64 9.64 -4.82 2.98
N PRO A 65 10.43 -3.75 3.14
CA PRO A 65 9.91 -2.37 3.11
C PRO A 65 9.66 -1.81 1.70
N HIS A 66 10.10 -2.52 0.66
CA HIS A 66 10.09 -2.06 -0.74
C HIS A 66 8.99 -2.75 -1.54
N ILE A 67 7.90 -2.03 -1.85
CA ILE A 67 6.70 -2.59 -2.48
C ILE A 67 6.96 -3.15 -3.87
N GLU A 68 7.88 -2.54 -4.61
CA GLU A 68 8.33 -2.95 -5.95
C GLU A 68 8.92 -4.36 -5.95
N HIS A 69 9.62 -4.77 -4.89
CA HIS A 69 10.17 -6.12 -4.73
C HIS A 69 9.14 -7.13 -4.20
N ASN A 70 8.01 -6.62 -3.73
CA ASN A 70 6.93 -7.41 -3.17
C ASN A 70 5.83 -7.68 -4.21
N ALA A 71 5.86 -7.01 -5.36
CA ALA A 71 4.97 -7.25 -6.50
C ALA A 71 4.79 -8.75 -6.81
N GLY A 72 3.55 -9.24 -6.83
CA GLY A 72 3.25 -10.66 -7.08
C GLY A 72 3.35 -11.61 -5.88
N LYS A 73 3.91 -11.18 -4.73
CA LYS A 73 3.79 -11.90 -3.46
C LYS A 73 2.38 -11.71 -2.87
N GLY A 74 1.94 -12.58 -1.97
CA GLY A 74 0.68 -12.41 -1.23
C GLY A 74 0.68 -11.19 -0.30
N PRO A 75 -0.33 -11.06 0.58
CA PRO A 75 -0.26 -10.14 1.72
C PRO A 75 1.00 -10.42 2.57
N ILE A 76 1.79 -9.38 2.85
CA ILE A 76 3.00 -9.44 3.70
C ILE A 76 2.74 -8.80 5.07
N GLY A 77 1.80 -7.84 5.12
CA GLY A 77 1.28 -7.19 6.33
C GLY A 77 2.19 -6.11 6.92
N ALA A 78 1.67 -4.90 7.11
CA ALA A 78 2.37 -3.83 7.83
C ALA A 78 2.48 -4.16 9.32
N GLY A 79 3.47 -4.98 9.69
CA GLY A 79 3.97 -5.15 11.06
C GLY A 79 3.11 -5.95 12.03
N GLU A 80 1.80 -6.09 11.81
CA GLU A 80 0.91 -6.96 12.61
C GLU A 80 0.30 -8.06 11.74
N LYS A 81 0.18 -9.26 12.32
CA LYS A 81 -0.44 -10.43 11.67
C LYS A 81 -1.78 -10.01 11.08
N ILE A 82 -1.93 -10.09 9.76
CA ILE A 82 -3.22 -9.81 9.13
C ILE A 82 -4.19 -10.92 9.56
N PRO A 83 -5.31 -10.60 10.23
CA PRO A 83 -6.28 -11.63 10.61
C PRO A 83 -6.81 -12.35 9.37
N GLY A 84 -6.63 -13.68 9.31
CA GLY A 84 -7.10 -14.50 8.19
C GLY A 84 -6.12 -14.69 7.03
N VAL A 85 -4.87 -14.26 7.18
CA VAL A 85 -3.76 -14.58 6.27
C VAL A 85 -2.80 -15.50 7.02
N THR A 86 -2.68 -16.74 6.55
CA THR A 86 -1.69 -17.73 7.03
C THR A 86 -0.27 -17.35 6.63
#